data_AF-A0A9E1QP90-F1
#
_entry.id   AF-A0A9E1QP90-F1
#
_cell.length_a   1.000
_cell.length_b   1.000
_cell.length_c   1.000
_cell.angle_alpha   90.00
_cell.angle_beta   90.00
_cell.angle_gamma   90.00
#
_symmetry.space_group_name_H-M   'P 1'
#
loop_
_entity.id
_entity.type
_entity.pdbx_description
1 polymer ?
#
loop_
_entity_poly.entity_id
_entity_poly.type
_entity_poly.pdbx_seq_one_letter_code
_entity_poly.pdbx_strand_id
1 'polypeptide(L)'
;MLSNTKILITGGTGSFGSSFVPMTLAKYNPKQLVIFSRDEMKQWEMAQQFKNDNRVSFIIGDIRDKDRLSRALDGIDNVIHAAATKIVPTAEYNPFECVKTNINGTTNLIDACIDKKVKRVIALSTDKASNPINLYGATKLAADKLFVAANAYAGAHGTRFSVVRYGNVMGSRGSVIPFFMKLKETGELPITDPNMTRFMISLQEGVKLVWHAFDDMYGGEIYVKKIPSMVITDIAKAVDENAKHKIIGIRPGEKIHEQMIGIEDAPHTYEYNDHFKILPAIYNWSSDPERNKGGVKVDDNFTYSSDQNNEWMTVKDLKQWIKDNINEIG
;
A
#
# COMPACT_ATOMS: atom_id res chain seq x y z
N MET A 1 1.19 -11.23 -16.80
CA MET A 1 2.45 -10.50 -17.11
C MET A 1 3.68 -10.92 -16.28
N LEU A 2 3.51 -11.40 -15.03
CA LEU A 2 4.64 -11.65 -14.12
C LEU A 2 5.36 -13.01 -14.29
N SER A 3 4.81 -13.92 -15.10
CA SER A 3 5.38 -15.24 -15.36
C SER A 3 6.76 -15.16 -16.01
N ASN A 4 7.70 -16.00 -15.54
CA ASN A 4 9.08 -16.03 -16.03
C ASN A 4 9.84 -14.68 -15.96
N THR A 5 9.40 -13.75 -15.08
CA THR A 5 10.10 -12.47 -14.84
C THR A 5 10.85 -12.49 -13.51
N LYS A 6 11.83 -11.60 -13.35
CA LYS A 6 12.48 -11.32 -12.07
C LYS A 6 11.85 -10.11 -11.40
N ILE A 7 11.42 -10.26 -10.15
CA ILE A 7 10.69 -9.22 -9.42
C ILE A 7 11.42 -8.90 -8.12
N LEU A 8 11.73 -7.61 -7.88
CA LEU A 8 12.28 -7.15 -6.61
C LEU A 8 11.19 -6.48 -5.75
N ILE A 9 11.17 -6.79 -4.47
CA ILE A 9 10.23 -6.24 -3.50
C ILE A 9 11.01 -5.52 -2.41
N THR A 10 11.04 -4.18 -2.45
CA THR A 10 11.60 -3.40 -1.34
C THR A 10 10.64 -3.47 -0.16
N GLY A 11 11.15 -3.63 1.07
CA GLY A 11 10.29 -3.85 2.23
C GLY A 11 9.60 -5.22 2.21
N GLY A 12 10.14 -6.17 1.43
CA GLY A 12 9.49 -7.45 1.17
C GLY A 12 9.35 -8.39 2.37
N THR A 13 9.95 -8.07 3.52
CA THR A 13 9.72 -8.80 4.79
C THR A 13 8.54 -8.26 5.59
N GLY A 14 7.85 -7.22 5.12
CA GLY A 14 6.62 -6.72 5.74
C GLY A 14 5.39 -7.57 5.37
N SER A 15 4.25 -7.29 6.02
CA SER A 15 2.98 -8.04 5.83
C SER A 15 2.53 -8.13 4.36
N PHE A 16 2.77 -7.10 3.55
CA PHE A 16 2.47 -7.18 2.12
C PHE A 16 3.31 -8.27 1.42
N GLY A 17 4.62 -8.31 1.70
CA GLY A 17 5.53 -9.27 1.09
C GLY A 17 5.25 -10.71 1.51
N SER A 18 4.87 -10.94 2.77
CA SER A 18 4.51 -12.28 3.25
C SER A 18 3.28 -12.87 2.54
N SER A 19 2.33 -12.05 2.09
CA SER A 19 1.21 -12.53 1.27
C SER A 19 1.55 -12.51 -0.23
N PHE A 20 2.23 -11.47 -0.71
CA PHE A 20 2.54 -11.32 -2.14
C PHE A 20 3.39 -12.47 -2.67
N VAL A 21 4.42 -12.89 -1.94
CA VAL A 21 5.37 -13.92 -2.37
C VAL A 21 4.69 -15.28 -2.62
N PRO A 22 4.05 -15.94 -1.65
CA PRO A 22 3.41 -17.24 -1.89
C PRO A 22 2.29 -17.16 -2.93
N MET A 23 1.47 -16.11 -2.89
CA MET A 23 0.40 -15.91 -3.87
C MET A 23 0.95 -15.78 -5.30
N THR A 24 2.06 -15.07 -5.49
CA THR A 24 2.67 -14.83 -6.82
C THR A 24 3.40 -16.06 -7.33
N LEU A 25 4.07 -16.82 -6.44
CA LEU A 25 4.68 -18.10 -6.79
C LEU A 25 3.62 -19.10 -7.29
N ALA A 26 2.49 -19.18 -6.60
CA ALA A 26 1.39 -20.09 -6.95
C ALA A 26 0.69 -19.68 -8.26
N LYS A 27 0.42 -18.38 -8.46
CA LYS A 27 -0.36 -17.91 -9.61
C LYS A 27 0.46 -17.75 -10.89
N TYR A 28 1.66 -17.19 -10.80
CA TYR A 28 2.39 -16.73 -11.99
C TYR A 28 3.67 -17.51 -12.28
N ASN A 29 4.22 -18.28 -11.34
CA ASN A 29 5.52 -18.95 -11.51
C ASN A 29 6.61 -17.99 -12.06
N PRO A 30 6.99 -16.92 -11.32
CA PRO A 30 8.04 -16.00 -11.74
C PRO A 30 9.40 -16.71 -11.79
N LYS A 31 10.33 -16.15 -12.56
CA LYS A 31 11.71 -16.67 -12.64
C LYS A 31 12.45 -16.44 -11.32
N GLN A 32 12.22 -15.29 -10.67
CA GLN A 32 12.82 -14.97 -9.39
C GLN A 32 12.00 -13.92 -8.64
N LEU A 33 11.89 -14.07 -7.32
CA LEU A 33 11.42 -13.06 -6.37
C LEU A 33 12.61 -12.67 -5.47
N VAL A 34 12.94 -11.39 -5.44
CA VAL A 34 14.07 -10.85 -4.68
C VAL A 34 13.52 -9.99 -3.55
N ILE A 35 13.73 -10.44 -2.31
CA ILE A 35 13.30 -9.75 -1.10
C ILE A 35 14.39 -8.78 -0.67
N PHE A 36 14.10 -7.47 -0.72
CA PHE A 36 15.04 -6.42 -0.36
C PHE A 36 14.58 -5.71 0.91
N SER A 37 15.33 -5.88 2.01
CA SER A 37 15.04 -5.21 3.29
C SER A 37 16.26 -5.19 4.20
N ARG A 38 16.16 -4.53 5.37
CA ARG A 38 17.28 -4.36 6.32
C ARG A 38 17.28 -5.37 7.47
N ASP A 39 16.12 -5.94 7.75
CA ASP A 39 15.88 -6.74 8.94
C ASP A 39 16.32 -8.19 8.66
N GLU A 40 17.55 -8.52 9.07
CA GLU A 40 18.15 -9.83 8.83
C GLU A 40 17.39 -10.97 9.48
N MET A 41 16.81 -10.75 10.66
CA MET A 41 16.05 -11.79 11.37
C MET A 41 14.77 -12.12 10.60
N LYS A 42 14.02 -11.11 10.14
CA LYS A 42 12.84 -11.37 9.32
C LYS A 42 13.19 -12.00 7.98
N GLN A 43 14.31 -11.64 7.36
CA GLN A 43 14.76 -12.32 6.15
C GLN A 43 15.08 -13.78 6.42
N TRP A 44 15.76 -14.07 7.53
CA TRP A 44 16.09 -15.44 7.94
C TRP A 44 14.83 -16.27 8.19
N GLU A 45 13.86 -15.75 8.96
CA GLU A 45 12.57 -16.40 9.23
C GLU A 45 11.80 -16.69 7.93
N MET A 46 11.72 -15.70 7.04
CA MET A 46 11.06 -15.86 5.75
C MET A 46 11.82 -16.86 4.86
N ALA A 47 13.15 -16.84 4.86
CA ALA A 47 13.95 -17.79 4.10
C ALA A 47 13.72 -19.24 4.53
N GLN A 48 13.48 -19.51 5.83
CA GLN A 48 13.13 -20.85 6.30
C GLN A 48 11.83 -21.38 5.67
N GLN A 49 10.86 -20.50 5.43
CA GLN A 49 9.59 -20.85 4.77
C GLN A 49 9.77 -21.21 3.30
N PHE A 50 10.78 -20.63 2.64
CA PHE A 50 11.07 -20.83 1.22
C PHE A 50 12.36 -21.61 0.95
N LYS A 51 12.89 -22.35 1.94
CA LYS A 51 14.19 -23.04 1.85
C LYS A 51 14.34 -24.01 0.66
N ASN A 52 13.21 -24.54 0.17
CA ASN A 52 13.15 -25.48 -0.94
C ASN A 52 12.71 -24.82 -2.26
N ASP A 53 12.54 -23.50 -2.28
CA ASP A 53 12.11 -22.74 -3.45
C ASP A 53 13.22 -21.79 -3.90
N ASN A 54 14.02 -22.24 -4.87
CA ASN A 54 15.14 -21.49 -5.41
C ASN A 54 14.73 -20.21 -6.18
N ARG A 55 13.43 -19.99 -6.40
CA ARG A 55 12.92 -18.76 -7.01
C ARG A 55 12.94 -17.60 -6.03
N VAL A 56 12.97 -17.84 -4.71
CA VAL A 56 13.01 -16.78 -3.69
C VAL A 56 14.43 -16.53 -3.23
N SER A 57 14.85 -15.27 -3.22
CA SER A 57 16.19 -14.86 -2.80
C SER A 57 16.12 -13.59 -1.96
N PHE A 58 17.15 -13.35 -1.16
CA PHE A 58 17.15 -12.32 -0.12
C PHE A 58 18.37 -11.42 -0.29
N ILE A 59 18.16 -10.11 -0.20
CA ILE A 59 19.20 -9.09 -0.29
C ILE A 59 19.03 -8.14 0.89
N ILE A 60 20.04 -8.09 1.76
CA ILE A 60 20.11 -7.06 2.80
C ILE A 60 20.44 -5.71 2.16
N GLY A 61 19.65 -4.69 2.43
CA GLY A 61 19.91 -3.33 1.95
C GLY A 61 18.87 -2.31 2.40
N ASP A 62 19.22 -1.03 2.25
CA ASP A 62 18.38 0.12 2.56
C ASP A 62 18.07 0.89 1.26
N ILE A 63 16.82 1.32 1.07
CA ILE A 63 16.44 2.18 -0.07
C ILE A 63 17.11 3.56 0.00
N ARG A 64 17.59 3.96 1.18
CA ARG A 64 18.37 5.19 1.39
C ARG A 64 19.79 5.08 0.82
N ASP A 65 20.28 3.87 0.55
CA ASP A 65 21.57 3.60 -0.09
C ASP A 65 21.36 3.29 -1.58
N LYS A 66 21.58 4.30 -2.43
CA LYS A 66 21.38 4.20 -3.88
C LYS A 66 22.32 3.18 -4.53
N ASP A 67 23.56 3.05 -4.05
CA ASP A 67 24.54 2.13 -4.62
C ASP A 67 24.17 0.68 -4.34
N ARG A 68 23.74 0.40 -3.11
CA ARG A 68 23.22 -0.93 -2.75
C ARG A 68 21.97 -1.28 -3.55
N LEU A 69 21.06 -0.32 -3.69
CA LEU A 69 19.83 -0.50 -4.46
C LEU A 69 20.11 -0.76 -5.94
N SER A 70 21.02 0.01 -6.54
CA SER A 70 21.47 -0.18 -7.93
C SER A 70 22.00 -1.58 -8.18
N ARG A 71 22.82 -2.13 -7.26
CA ARG A 71 23.30 -3.53 -7.36
C ARG A 71 22.18 -4.55 -7.24
N ALA A 72 21.19 -4.31 -6.37
CA ALA A 72 20.06 -5.21 -6.17
C ALA A 72 19.10 -5.26 -7.37
N LEU A 73 19.06 -4.19 -8.17
CA LEU A 73 18.19 -4.07 -9.35
C LEU A 73 18.79 -4.69 -10.63
N ASP A 74 19.99 -5.26 -10.57
CA ASP A 74 20.64 -5.83 -11.76
C ASP A 74 19.86 -7.00 -12.36
N GLY A 75 19.42 -6.84 -13.60
CA GLY A 75 18.60 -7.83 -14.31
C GLY A 75 17.17 -8.00 -13.78
N ILE A 76 16.67 -7.10 -12.92
CA ILE A 76 15.29 -7.11 -12.44
C ILE A 76 14.35 -6.57 -13.53
N ASP A 77 13.25 -7.28 -13.79
CA ASP A 77 12.24 -6.83 -14.76
C ASP A 77 11.22 -5.88 -14.13
N ASN A 78 10.74 -6.22 -12.93
CA ASN A 78 9.64 -5.52 -12.27
C ASN A 78 9.97 -5.23 -10.80
N VAL A 79 9.48 -4.11 -10.27
CA VAL A 79 9.67 -3.72 -8.87
C VAL A 79 8.35 -3.47 -8.19
N ILE A 80 8.24 -3.93 -6.94
CA ILE A 80 7.19 -3.51 -6.01
C ILE A 80 7.83 -2.73 -4.88
N HIS A 81 7.43 -1.47 -4.75
CA HIS A 81 7.94 -0.58 -3.72
C HIS A 81 7.03 -0.56 -2.49
N ALA A 82 7.30 -1.42 -1.51
CA ALA A 82 6.57 -1.52 -0.24
C ALA A 82 7.35 -0.97 0.97
N ALA A 83 8.61 -0.55 0.81
CA ALA A 83 9.42 -0.02 1.90
C ALA A 83 8.95 1.39 2.30
N ALA A 84 8.55 1.57 3.56
CA ALA A 84 8.14 2.87 4.10
C ALA A 84 8.26 2.91 5.63
N THR A 85 8.39 4.13 6.16
CA THR A 85 8.08 4.43 7.57
C THR A 85 6.58 4.76 7.64
N LYS A 86 5.76 3.82 8.15
CA LYS A 86 4.29 3.87 8.02
C LYS A 86 3.46 4.19 9.27
N ILE A 87 4.11 4.32 10.44
CA ILE A 87 3.39 4.53 11.71
C ILE A 87 3.25 6.04 11.93
N VAL A 88 2.01 6.54 11.96
CA VAL A 88 1.70 7.98 12.05
C VAL A 88 2.39 8.65 13.25
N PRO A 89 2.21 8.21 14.51
CA PRO A 89 2.91 8.84 15.63
C PRO A 89 4.43 8.81 15.50
N THR A 90 5.01 7.71 15.00
CA THR A 90 6.46 7.61 14.80
C THR A 90 6.96 8.62 13.77
N ALA A 91 6.18 8.89 12.71
CA ALA A 91 6.53 9.90 11.71
C ALA A 91 6.50 11.32 12.30
N GLU A 92 5.53 11.64 13.17
CA GLU A 92 5.47 12.94 13.86
C GLU A 92 6.66 13.16 14.80
N TYR A 93 7.10 12.11 15.52
CA TYR A 93 8.24 12.21 16.44
C TYR A 93 9.61 12.04 15.77
N ASN A 94 9.68 11.38 14.61
CA ASN A 94 10.93 11.12 13.88
C ASN A 94 10.82 11.61 12.42
N PRO A 95 10.61 12.92 12.21
CA PRO A 95 10.20 13.45 10.91
C PRO A 95 11.25 13.25 9.82
N PHE A 96 12.52 13.47 10.16
CA PHE A 96 13.63 13.28 9.21
C PHE A 96 13.77 11.84 8.73
N GLU A 97 13.48 10.87 9.59
CA GLU A 97 13.55 9.46 9.24
C GLU A 97 12.38 9.05 8.32
N CYS A 98 11.22 9.68 8.50
CA CYS A 98 10.09 9.55 7.58
C CYS A 98 10.44 10.11 6.20
N VAL A 99 11.00 11.33 6.13
CA VAL A 99 11.43 11.98 4.88
C VAL A 99 12.51 11.15 4.16
N LYS A 100 13.58 10.76 4.87
CA LYS A 100 14.67 9.97 4.27
C LYS A 100 14.19 8.65 3.68
N THR A 101 13.28 7.95 4.36
CA THR A 101 12.74 6.68 3.83
C THR A 101 11.76 6.93 2.70
N ASN A 102 10.71 7.72 2.93
CA ASN A 102 9.55 7.78 2.05
C ASN A 102 9.77 8.70 0.85
N ILE A 103 10.62 9.73 0.96
CA ILE A 103 10.93 10.66 -0.14
C ILE A 103 12.29 10.31 -0.74
N ASN A 104 13.38 10.45 0.02
CA ASN A 104 14.73 10.26 -0.55
C ASN A 104 14.94 8.82 -1.04
N GLY A 105 14.47 7.83 -0.26
CA GLY A 105 14.50 6.42 -0.67
C GLY A 105 13.65 6.14 -1.91
N THR A 106 12.52 6.83 -2.08
CA THR A 106 11.71 6.78 -3.30
C THR A 106 12.48 7.36 -4.49
N THR A 107 13.10 8.53 -4.33
CA THR A 107 13.94 9.15 -5.38
C THR A 107 15.09 8.23 -5.80
N ASN A 108 15.80 7.64 -4.84
CA ASN A 108 16.86 6.67 -5.12
C ASN A 108 16.35 5.48 -5.94
N LEU A 109 15.17 4.95 -5.60
CA LEU A 109 14.57 3.83 -6.31
C LEU A 109 14.15 4.21 -7.74
N ILE A 110 13.54 5.38 -7.93
CA ILE A 110 13.13 5.85 -9.25
C ILE A 110 14.35 5.94 -10.17
N ASP A 111 15.40 6.66 -9.73
CA ASP A 111 16.63 6.82 -10.50
C ASP A 111 17.27 5.47 -10.84
N ALA A 112 17.45 4.62 -9.82
CA ALA A 112 18.11 3.33 -10.00
C ALA A 112 17.30 2.38 -10.89
N CYS A 113 15.96 2.42 -10.85
CA CYS A 113 15.11 1.66 -11.76
C CYS A 113 15.29 2.11 -13.22
N ILE A 114 15.38 3.42 -13.47
CA ILE A 114 15.60 3.98 -14.82
C ILE A 114 16.97 3.57 -15.33
N ASP A 115 18.02 3.77 -14.53
CA ASP A 115 19.41 3.43 -14.87
C ASP A 115 19.57 1.93 -15.17
N LYS A 116 18.84 1.08 -14.44
CA LYS A 116 18.84 -0.38 -14.62
C LYS A 116 17.81 -0.89 -15.62
N LYS A 117 17.08 0.00 -16.29
CA LYS A 117 16.06 -0.34 -17.31
C LYS A 117 15.02 -1.32 -16.79
N VAL A 118 14.63 -1.18 -15.52
CA VAL A 118 13.48 -1.88 -14.96
C VAL A 118 12.25 -1.51 -15.80
N LYS A 119 11.42 -2.48 -16.17
CA LYS A 119 10.31 -2.24 -17.09
C LYS A 119 9.14 -1.57 -16.39
N ARG A 120 8.74 -2.12 -15.24
CA ARG A 120 7.53 -1.67 -14.53
C ARG A 120 7.75 -1.62 -13.03
N VAL A 121 7.28 -0.54 -12.42
CA VAL A 121 7.35 -0.32 -10.98
C VAL A 121 5.96 0.02 -10.46
N ILE A 122 5.50 -0.74 -9.47
CA ILE A 122 4.29 -0.45 -8.72
C ILE A 122 4.68 -0.03 -7.30
N ALA A 123 4.33 1.20 -6.93
CA ALA A 123 4.55 1.71 -5.58
C ALA A 123 3.30 1.56 -4.72
N LEU A 124 3.47 1.17 -3.46
CA LEU A 124 2.38 1.11 -2.50
C LEU A 124 2.22 2.45 -1.79
N SER A 125 1.01 2.98 -1.81
CA SER A 125 0.59 4.18 -1.11
C SER A 125 -0.56 3.89 -0.16
N THR A 126 -1.16 4.94 0.41
CA THR A 126 -2.12 4.86 1.51
C THR A 126 -3.19 5.94 1.33
N ASP A 127 -4.39 5.67 1.83
CA ASP A 127 -5.44 6.69 2.01
C ASP A 127 -4.94 8.01 2.64
N LYS A 128 -4.00 7.94 3.60
CA LYS A 128 -3.43 9.11 4.28
C LYS A 128 -2.67 10.06 3.35
N ALA A 129 -2.33 9.63 2.13
CA ALA A 129 -1.75 10.49 1.11
C ALA A 129 -2.77 11.43 0.46
N SER A 130 -4.07 11.11 0.54
CA SER A 130 -5.16 12.02 0.11
C SER A 130 -5.41 13.06 1.19
N ASN A 131 -5.33 14.35 0.86
CA ASN A 131 -5.53 15.48 1.77
C ASN A 131 -4.84 15.28 3.14
N PRO A 132 -3.50 15.09 3.18
CA PRO A 132 -2.79 14.63 4.37
C PRO A 132 -2.81 15.67 5.49
N ILE A 133 -3.01 15.21 6.74
CA ILE A 133 -2.91 16.04 7.96
C ILE A 133 -1.74 15.64 8.87
N ASN A 134 -0.95 14.66 8.44
CA ASN A 134 0.20 14.13 9.17
C ASN A 134 1.38 13.94 8.22
N LEU A 135 2.60 13.89 8.76
CA LEU A 135 3.83 13.82 7.99
C LEU A 135 3.97 12.51 7.22
N TYR A 136 3.49 11.39 7.77
CA TYR A 136 3.46 10.13 7.02
C TYR A 136 2.66 10.29 5.72
N GLY A 137 1.44 10.80 5.81
CA GLY A 137 0.58 11.11 4.67
C GLY A 137 1.23 12.10 3.70
N ALA A 138 1.81 13.19 4.19
CA ALA A 138 2.47 14.19 3.37
C ALA A 138 3.67 13.61 2.59
N THR A 139 4.49 12.78 3.24
CA THR A 139 5.61 12.11 2.56
C THR A 139 5.14 11.08 1.54
N LYS A 140 4.01 10.40 1.77
CA LYS A 140 3.42 9.48 0.80
C LYS A 140 2.78 10.20 -0.38
N LEU A 141 2.13 11.34 -0.16
CA LEU A 141 1.67 12.21 -1.25
C LEU A 141 2.83 12.69 -2.11
N ALA A 142 3.93 13.13 -1.48
CA ALA A 142 5.14 13.52 -2.20
C ALA A 142 5.70 12.34 -3.01
N ALA A 143 5.78 11.14 -2.43
CA ALA A 143 6.20 9.93 -3.12
C ALA A 143 5.29 9.58 -4.31
N ASP A 144 3.97 9.67 -4.16
CA ASP A 144 3.01 9.45 -5.25
C ASP A 144 3.29 10.41 -6.41
N LYS A 145 3.45 11.70 -6.12
CA LYS A 145 3.76 12.72 -7.14
C LYS A 145 5.11 12.46 -7.81
N LEU A 146 6.13 12.00 -7.08
CA LEU A 146 7.43 11.62 -7.65
C LEU A 146 7.31 10.46 -8.63
N PHE A 147 6.61 9.37 -8.27
CA PHE A 147 6.39 8.25 -9.17
C PHE A 147 5.60 8.65 -10.42
N VAL A 148 4.55 9.46 -10.26
CA VAL A 148 3.76 9.96 -11.39
C VAL A 148 4.62 10.82 -12.32
N ALA A 149 5.33 11.81 -11.77
CA ALA A 149 6.18 12.73 -12.53
C ALA A 149 7.35 12.02 -13.22
N ALA A 150 7.88 10.95 -12.64
CA ALA A 150 8.98 10.18 -13.22
C ALA A 150 8.69 9.67 -14.63
N ASN A 151 7.42 9.38 -14.94
CA ASN A 151 7.03 8.93 -16.28
C ASN A 151 7.30 9.97 -17.38
N ALA A 152 7.44 11.26 -17.05
CA ALA A 152 7.73 12.32 -18.01
C ALA A 152 9.12 12.21 -18.63
N TYR A 153 10.11 11.72 -17.87
CA TYR A 153 11.50 11.58 -18.32
C TYR A 153 11.96 10.11 -18.43
N ALA A 154 11.32 9.18 -17.70
CA ALA A 154 11.59 7.74 -17.81
C ALA A 154 11.10 7.15 -19.14
N GLY A 155 10.18 7.84 -19.84
CA GLY A 155 9.59 7.45 -21.11
C GLY A 155 10.59 6.90 -22.12
N ALA A 156 11.70 7.63 -22.32
CA ALA A 156 12.77 7.30 -23.26
C ALA A 156 13.54 6.01 -22.92
N HIS A 157 13.53 5.58 -21.66
CA HIS A 157 14.22 4.38 -21.18
C HIS A 157 13.30 3.17 -21.04
N GLY A 158 12.00 3.33 -21.31
CA GLY A 158 11.01 2.26 -21.27
C GLY A 158 10.46 1.93 -19.88
N THR A 159 11.06 2.45 -18.80
CA THR A 159 10.55 2.29 -17.43
C THR A 159 9.21 3.00 -17.27
N ARG A 160 8.26 2.33 -16.62
CA ARG A 160 6.94 2.88 -16.26
C ARG A 160 6.68 2.73 -14.77
N PHE A 161 6.07 3.76 -14.19
CA PHE A 161 5.76 3.83 -12.77
C PHE A 161 4.26 4.07 -12.57
N SER A 162 3.63 3.27 -11.72
CA SER A 162 2.25 3.52 -11.27
C SER A 162 2.17 3.27 -9.76
N VAL A 163 1.10 3.78 -9.15
CA VAL A 163 0.89 3.73 -7.71
C VAL A 163 -0.37 2.94 -7.42
N VAL A 164 -0.35 2.15 -6.36
CA VAL A 164 -1.54 1.52 -5.80
C VAL A 164 -1.81 2.16 -4.44
N ARG A 165 -3.00 2.74 -4.26
CA ARG A 165 -3.45 3.39 -3.04
C ARG A 165 -4.64 2.63 -2.47
N TYR A 166 -4.56 2.25 -1.21
CA TYR A 166 -5.65 1.62 -0.47
C TYR A 166 -5.61 2.03 1.01
N GLY A 167 -6.66 1.69 1.75
CA GLY A 167 -6.80 2.00 3.16
C GLY A 167 -6.08 1.03 4.11
N ASN A 168 -6.63 0.86 5.30
CA ASN A 168 -6.04 0.02 6.32
C ASN A 168 -6.10 -1.47 5.92
N VAL A 169 -4.94 -2.12 5.91
CA VAL A 169 -4.86 -3.56 5.71
C VAL A 169 -5.22 -4.29 7.01
N MET A 170 -6.27 -5.12 6.94
CA MET A 170 -6.77 -5.90 8.06
C MET A 170 -5.69 -6.83 8.62
N GLY A 171 -5.59 -6.90 9.94
CA GLY A 171 -4.64 -7.75 10.66
C GLY A 171 -3.16 -7.40 10.48
N SER A 172 -2.81 -6.35 9.72
CA SER A 172 -1.40 -6.02 9.47
C SER A 172 -0.67 -5.57 10.73
N ARG A 173 0.64 -5.85 10.80
CA ARG A 173 1.49 -5.46 11.93
C ARG A 173 1.36 -3.98 12.28
N GLY A 174 1.12 -3.72 13.57
CA GLY A 174 0.99 -2.38 14.14
C GLY A 174 -0.35 -1.69 13.87
N SER A 175 -1.34 -2.40 13.32
CA SER A 175 -2.70 -1.90 13.12
C SER A 175 -3.60 -2.15 14.34
N VAL A 176 -4.83 -1.62 14.29
CA VAL A 176 -5.76 -1.64 15.42
C VAL A 176 -6.30 -3.03 15.75
N ILE A 177 -6.53 -3.90 14.77
CA ILE A 177 -7.05 -5.25 15.02
C ILE A 177 -6.09 -6.08 15.89
N PRO A 178 -4.80 -6.25 15.54
CA PRO A 178 -3.83 -6.91 16.41
C PRO A 178 -3.69 -6.24 17.78
N PHE A 179 -3.81 -4.91 17.83
CA PHE A 179 -3.70 -4.16 19.09
C PHE A 179 -4.87 -4.46 20.03
N PHE A 180 -6.12 -4.40 19.54
CA PHE A 180 -7.29 -4.79 20.33
C PHE A 180 -7.26 -6.27 20.71
N MET A 181 -6.80 -7.14 19.82
CA MET A 181 -6.67 -8.57 20.13
C MET A 181 -5.68 -8.85 21.29
N LYS A 182 -4.64 -8.04 21.44
CA LYS A 182 -3.72 -8.12 22.59
C LYS A 182 -4.32 -7.57 23.88
N LEU A 183 -5.21 -6.58 23.76
CA LEU A 183 -5.87 -5.95 24.90
C LEU A 183 -7.17 -6.63 25.32
N LYS A 184 -7.75 -7.52 24.50
CA LYS A 184 -9.04 -8.14 24.81
C LYS A 184 -9.09 -8.78 26.21
N GLU A 185 -7.98 -9.37 26.67
CA GLU A 185 -7.89 -10.02 27.99
C GLU A 185 -7.98 -9.03 29.16
N THR A 186 -7.76 -7.74 28.94
CA THR A 186 -7.95 -6.71 29.98
C THR A 186 -9.43 -6.36 30.19
N GLY A 187 -10.32 -6.75 29.25
CA GLY A 187 -11.74 -6.39 29.25
C GLY A 187 -12.02 -4.92 28.90
N GLU A 188 -11.01 -4.14 28.50
CA GLU A 188 -11.15 -2.73 28.12
C GLU A 188 -10.37 -2.42 26.83
N LEU A 189 -11.07 -1.91 25.81
CA LEU A 189 -10.48 -1.50 24.53
C LEU A 189 -10.48 0.03 24.40
N PRO A 190 -9.32 0.66 24.12
CA PRO A 190 -9.25 2.10 23.96
C PRO A 190 -9.77 2.53 22.58
N ILE A 191 -10.74 3.44 22.57
CA ILE A 191 -11.29 4.05 21.36
C ILE A 191 -10.82 5.50 21.30
N THR A 192 -10.22 5.89 20.18
CA THR A 192 -9.76 7.26 19.96
C THR A 192 -10.94 8.21 19.80
N ASP A 193 -11.77 7.98 18.80
CA ASP A 193 -13.03 8.69 18.58
C ASP A 193 -14.09 7.72 18.02
N PRO A 194 -15.29 7.62 18.62
CA PRO A 194 -16.29 6.62 18.25
C PRO A 194 -16.87 6.80 16.84
N ASN A 195 -16.72 7.99 16.23
CA ASN A 195 -17.20 8.29 14.89
C ASN A 195 -16.18 7.95 13.81
N MET A 196 -14.95 7.52 14.17
CA MET A 196 -13.93 7.20 13.18
C MET A 196 -14.36 6.06 12.25
N THR A 197 -14.19 6.27 10.95
CA THR A 197 -14.40 5.25 9.92
C THR A 197 -13.11 4.94 9.21
N ARG A 198 -12.89 3.67 8.86
CA ARG A 198 -11.70 3.22 8.14
C ARG A 198 -12.11 2.33 6.98
N PHE A 199 -11.47 2.51 5.84
CA PHE A 199 -11.53 1.55 4.75
C PHE A 199 -10.82 0.26 5.15
N MET A 200 -11.41 -0.88 4.81
CA MET A 200 -10.96 -2.21 5.20
C MET A 200 -10.61 -3.03 3.97
N ILE A 201 -9.36 -3.47 3.86
CA ILE A 201 -8.88 -4.33 2.78
C ILE A 201 -8.08 -5.50 3.35
N SER A 202 -8.24 -6.69 2.80
CA SER A 202 -7.38 -7.83 3.12
C SER A 202 -6.02 -7.72 2.41
N LEU A 203 -4.99 -8.42 2.92
CA LEU A 203 -3.70 -8.50 2.23
C LEU A 203 -3.84 -9.11 0.83
N GLN A 204 -4.70 -10.13 0.69
CA GLN A 204 -4.94 -10.81 -0.57
C GLN A 204 -5.58 -9.88 -1.61
N GLU A 205 -6.51 -9.01 -1.21
CA GLU A 205 -7.08 -7.99 -2.09
C GLU A 205 -6.06 -6.92 -2.49
N GLY A 206 -5.21 -6.48 -1.55
CA GLY A 206 -4.11 -5.58 -1.86
C GLY A 206 -3.12 -6.17 -2.88
N VAL A 207 -2.79 -7.46 -2.75
CA VAL A 207 -1.96 -8.19 -3.73
C VAL A 207 -2.66 -8.28 -5.09
N LYS A 208 -3.95 -8.60 -5.12
CA LYS A 208 -4.73 -8.67 -6.37
C LYS A 208 -4.77 -7.33 -7.09
N LEU A 209 -4.90 -6.21 -6.36
CA LEU A 209 -4.83 -4.88 -6.97
C LEU A 209 -3.45 -4.58 -7.57
N VAL A 210 -2.37 -4.99 -6.92
CA VAL A 210 -1.02 -4.85 -7.49
C VAL A 210 -0.86 -5.68 -8.77
N TRP A 211 -1.37 -6.91 -8.79
CA TRP A 211 -1.36 -7.72 -10.02
C TRP A 211 -2.17 -7.07 -11.14
N HIS A 212 -3.37 -6.56 -10.82
CA HIS A 212 -4.18 -5.80 -11.77
C HIS A 212 -3.42 -4.59 -12.31
N ALA A 213 -2.81 -3.80 -11.43
CA ALA A 213 -2.02 -2.63 -11.83
C ALA A 213 -0.85 -3.02 -12.74
N PHE A 214 -0.15 -4.14 -12.49
CA PHE A 214 0.87 -4.62 -13.42
C PHE A 214 0.27 -4.96 -14.79
N ASP A 215 -0.80 -5.76 -14.82
CA ASP A 215 -1.43 -6.19 -16.07
C ASP A 215 -2.03 -5.00 -16.86
N ASP A 216 -2.44 -3.93 -16.17
CA ASP A 216 -3.15 -2.79 -16.74
C ASP A 216 -2.30 -1.53 -16.99
N MET A 217 -1.20 -1.28 -16.28
CA MET A 217 -0.51 0.01 -16.32
C MET A 217 0.03 0.40 -17.70
N TYR A 218 -0.14 1.68 -18.05
CA TYR A 218 0.58 2.37 -19.11
C TYR A 218 1.68 3.29 -18.54
N GLY A 219 1.42 3.91 -17.38
CA GLY A 219 2.37 4.70 -16.59
C GLY A 219 1.78 6.03 -16.10
N GLY A 220 1.91 6.27 -14.79
CA GLY A 220 1.48 7.48 -14.11
C GLY A 220 0.13 7.37 -13.39
N GLU A 221 -0.55 6.23 -13.50
CA GLU A 221 -1.83 6.00 -12.84
C GLU A 221 -1.67 5.80 -11.33
N ILE A 222 -2.63 6.31 -10.56
CA ILE A 222 -2.84 5.92 -9.16
C ILE A 222 -4.12 5.08 -9.11
N TYR A 223 -3.95 3.78 -8.89
CA TYR A 223 -5.04 2.82 -8.74
C TYR A 223 -5.60 2.88 -7.31
N VAL A 224 -6.90 3.12 -7.17
CA VAL A 224 -7.61 3.18 -5.89
C VAL A 224 -8.66 2.06 -5.84
N LYS A 225 -8.56 1.15 -4.87
CA LYS A 225 -9.53 0.05 -4.74
C LYS A 225 -10.89 0.56 -4.25
N LYS A 226 -11.99 0.04 -4.79
CA LYS A 226 -13.30 0.10 -4.12
C LYS A 226 -13.33 -0.96 -3.02
N ILE A 227 -13.46 -0.52 -1.77
CA ILE A 227 -13.43 -1.36 -0.57
C ILE A 227 -14.42 -0.87 0.47
N PRO A 228 -14.89 -1.77 1.34
CA PRO A 228 -15.83 -1.40 2.37
C PRO A 228 -15.19 -0.58 3.49
N SER A 229 -16.04 0.14 4.22
CA SER A 229 -15.70 0.84 5.45
C SER A 229 -16.20 0.14 6.70
N MET A 230 -15.61 0.51 7.82
CA MET A 230 -16.09 0.11 9.14
C MET A 230 -15.87 1.22 10.17
N VAL A 231 -16.80 1.35 11.13
CA VAL A 231 -16.66 2.24 12.29
C VAL A 231 -15.72 1.60 13.31
N ILE A 232 -14.87 2.40 13.96
CA ILE A 232 -13.88 1.89 14.91
C ILE A 232 -14.49 1.12 16.09
N THR A 233 -15.69 1.52 16.53
CA THR A 233 -16.42 0.84 17.61
C THR A 233 -16.92 -0.53 17.18
N ASP A 234 -17.27 -0.71 15.91
CA ASP A 234 -17.64 -2.01 15.37
C ASP A 234 -16.42 -2.91 15.18
N ILE A 235 -15.26 -2.35 14.84
CA ILE A 235 -13.98 -3.09 14.86
C ILE A 235 -13.71 -3.62 16.27
N ALA A 236 -13.89 -2.79 17.30
CA ALA A 236 -13.72 -3.21 18.69
C ALA A 236 -14.70 -4.33 19.09
N LYS A 237 -16.00 -4.17 18.79
CA LYS A 237 -17.02 -5.21 19.02
C LYS A 237 -16.75 -6.51 18.27
N ALA A 238 -16.11 -6.42 17.09
CA ALA A 238 -15.73 -7.61 16.34
C ALA A 238 -14.58 -8.37 16.99
N VAL A 239 -13.67 -7.67 17.66
CA VAL A 239 -12.58 -8.30 18.41
C VAL A 239 -13.08 -8.88 19.74
N ASP A 240 -13.88 -8.12 20.49
CA ASP A 240 -14.51 -8.57 21.73
C ASP A 240 -15.82 -7.80 21.94
N GLU A 241 -16.94 -8.53 21.95
CA GLU A 241 -18.28 -7.95 22.12
C GLU A 241 -18.58 -7.51 23.56
N ASN A 242 -17.83 -8.02 24.54
CA ASN A 242 -18.04 -7.77 25.96
C ASN A 242 -17.07 -6.72 26.51
N ALA A 243 -16.07 -6.31 25.73
CA ALA A 243 -15.08 -5.34 26.17
C ALA A 243 -15.69 -3.95 26.38
N LYS A 244 -15.31 -3.29 27.47
CA LYS A 244 -15.65 -1.88 27.72
C LYS A 244 -14.87 -0.99 26.77
N HIS A 245 -15.53 -0.02 26.16
CA HIS A 245 -14.87 0.97 25.30
C HIS A 245 -14.47 2.19 26.13
N LYS A 246 -13.16 2.44 26.25
CA LYS A 246 -12.64 3.63 26.92
C LYS A 246 -12.25 4.69 25.90
N ILE A 247 -12.93 5.84 25.92
CA ILE A 247 -12.59 6.94 25.04
C ILE A 247 -11.28 7.60 25.52
N ILE A 248 -10.24 7.55 24.68
CA ILE A 248 -8.92 8.10 24.98
C ILE A 248 -8.60 9.38 24.20
N GLY A 249 -9.47 9.79 23.28
CA GLY A 249 -9.27 10.95 22.42
C GLY A 249 -8.44 10.66 21.18
N ILE A 250 -8.51 11.58 20.22
CA ILE A 250 -7.81 11.52 18.93
C ILE A 250 -6.32 11.69 19.16
N ARG A 251 -5.49 10.81 18.58
CA ARG A 251 -4.03 10.95 18.65
C ARG A 251 -3.55 11.98 17.61
N PRO A 252 -2.38 12.62 17.82
CA PRO A 252 -1.83 13.56 16.86
C PRO A 252 -1.76 12.99 15.44
N GLY A 253 -2.29 13.74 14.47
CA GLY A 253 -2.24 13.40 13.05
C GLY A 253 -3.30 12.40 12.56
N GLU A 254 -4.24 11.96 13.41
CA GLU A 254 -5.32 11.06 12.98
C GLU A 254 -6.53 11.81 12.40
N LYS A 255 -7.07 11.28 11.29
CA LYS A 255 -8.35 11.75 10.73
C LYS A 255 -9.53 11.02 11.36
N ILE A 256 -10.67 11.70 11.42
CA ILE A 256 -11.94 11.05 11.74
C ILE A 256 -12.31 10.06 10.61
N HIS A 257 -12.37 10.56 9.38
CA HIS A 257 -12.65 9.76 8.19
C HIS A 257 -11.45 9.79 7.24
N GLU A 258 -11.12 8.63 6.69
CA GLU A 258 -10.07 8.52 5.68
C GLU A 258 -10.64 8.88 4.31
N GLN A 259 -9.80 9.43 3.44
CA GLN A 259 -10.15 9.77 2.07
C GLN A 259 -9.14 9.11 1.15
N MET A 260 -9.56 8.58 0.00
CA MET A 260 -8.65 8.06 -1.02
C MET A 260 -8.63 8.92 -2.29
N ILE A 261 -9.70 9.65 -2.55
CA ILE A 261 -9.86 10.58 -3.67
C ILE A 261 -10.50 11.86 -3.14
N GLY A 262 -9.80 12.98 -3.28
CA GLY A 262 -10.31 14.32 -2.95
C GLY A 262 -10.97 15.01 -4.14
N ILE A 263 -11.64 16.13 -3.89
CA ILE A 263 -12.28 16.94 -4.93
C ILE A 263 -11.25 17.46 -5.94
N GLU A 264 -10.01 17.69 -5.50
CA GLU A 264 -8.91 18.13 -6.34
C GLU A 264 -8.40 17.04 -7.29
N ASP A 265 -8.63 15.76 -6.96
CA ASP A 265 -8.29 14.61 -7.81
C ASP A 265 -9.43 14.29 -8.81
N ALA A 266 -10.67 14.70 -8.52
CA ALA A 266 -11.86 14.36 -9.30
C ALA A 266 -11.77 14.69 -10.80
N PRO A 267 -11.23 15.86 -11.23
CA PRO A 267 -11.13 16.21 -12.65
C PRO A 267 -10.31 15.23 -13.49
N HIS A 268 -9.43 14.46 -12.85
CA HIS A 268 -8.54 13.47 -13.49
C HIS A 268 -8.85 12.03 -13.06
N THR A 269 -9.99 11.79 -12.41
CA THR A 269 -10.37 10.48 -11.89
C THR A 269 -11.37 9.78 -12.81
N TYR A 270 -11.11 8.49 -13.05
CA TYR A 270 -11.96 7.62 -13.83
C TYR A 270 -12.36 6.40 -13.00
N GLU A 271 -13.63 6.03 -13.08
CA GLU A 271 -14.25 4.90 -12.42
C GLU A 271 -14.30 3.67 -13.34
N TYR A 272 -14.06 2.51 -12.72
CA TYR A 272 -14.19 1.17 -13.30
C TYR A 272 -14.99 0.30 -12.34
N ASN A 273 -15.26 -0.95 -12.73
CA ASN A 273 -16.08 -1.86 -11.93
C ASN A 273 -15.60 -2.00 -10.48
N ASP A 274 -14.30 -2.22 -10.27
CA ASP A 274 -13.75 -2.64 -8.98
C ASP A 274 -12.69 -1.68 -8.42
N HIS A 275 -12.38 -0.59 -9.12
CA HIS A 275 -11.38 0.40 -8.76
C HIS A 275 -11.65 1.75 -9.45
N PHE A 276 -10.88 2.76 -9.04
CA PHE A 276 -10.72 4.02 -9.75
C PHE A 276 -9.27 4.16 -10.22
N LYS A 277 -9.03 4.99 -11.23
CA LYS A 277 -7.71 5.49 -11.58
C LYS A 277 -7.71 7.01 -11.49
N ILE A 278 -6.80 7.56 -10.69
CA ILE A 278 -6.44 8.98 -10.77
C ILE A 278 -5.31 9.07 -11.79
N LEU A 279 -5.56 9.80 -12.87
CA LEU A 279 -4.61 9.95 -13.97
C LEU A 279 -3.79 11.24 -13.81
N PRO A 280 -2.61 11.34 -14.46
CA PRO A 280 -1.76 12.51 -14.32
C PRO A 280 -2.41 13.78 -14.88
N ALA A 281 -2.40 14.86 -14.09
CA ALA A 281 -2.85 16.18 -14.51
C ALA A 281 -1.91 16.88 -15.50
N ILE A 282 -0.69 16.35 -15.66
CA ILE A 282 0.34 16.89 -16.55
C ILE A 282 0.19 16.35 -17.97
N TYR A 283 0.62 17.14 -18.96
CA TYR A 283 0.69 16.75 -20.38
C TYR A 283 -0.63 16.21 -20.99
N ASN A 284 -1.78 16.61 -20.42
CA ASN A 284 -3.11 16.14 -20.79
C ASN A 284 -3.28 14.60 -20.74
N TRP A 285 -2.47 13.91 -19.93
CA TRP A 285 -2.46 12.45 -19.85
C TRP A 285 -3.73 11.86 -19.23
N SER A 286 -4.53 12.63 -18.50
CA SER A 286 -5.84 12.18 -18.05
C SER A 286 -6.81 11.88 -19.20
N SER A 287 -6.63 12.51 -20.36
CA SER A 287 -7.45 12.24 -21.55
C SER A 287 -6.87 11.17 -22.49
N ASP A 288 -5.74 10.55 -22.12
CA ASP A 288 -5.08 9.53 -22.94
C ASP A 288 -5.86 8.20 -22.92
N PRO A 289 -6.34 7.70 -24.08
CA PRO A 289 -7.05 6.43 -24.18
C PRO A 289 -6.26 5.21 -23.67
N GLU A 290 -4.94 5.22 -23.78
CA GLU A 290 -4.10 4.10 -23.32
C GLU A 290 -4.00 4.03 -21.80
N ARG A 291 -4.16 5.16 -21.11
CA ARG A 291 -4.20 5.25 -19.64
C ARG A 291 -5.60 5.07 -19.09
N ASN A 292 -6.56 5.77 -19.68
CA ASN A 292 -7.95 5.73 -19.22
C ASN A 292 -8.66 4.43 -19.61
N LYS A 293 -8.28 3.75 -20.70
CA LYS A 293 -8.82 2.44 -21.11
C LYS A 293 -10.34 2.33 -21.00
N GLY A 294 -11.06 3.39 -21.38
CA GLY A 294 -12.53 3.41 -21.38
C GLY A 294 -13.19 3.54 -20.00
N GLY A 295 -12.47 4.00 -18.97
CA GLY A 295 -13.06 4.35 -17.68
C GLY A 295 -14.09 5.48 -17.81
N VAL A 296 -15.05 5.52 -16.89
CA VAL A 296 -16.08 6.57 -16.84
C VAL A 296 -15.56 7.70 -15.97
N LYS A 297 -15.50 8.92 -16.49
CA LYS A 297 -15.06 10.07 -15.69
C LYS A 297 -16.06 10.30 -14.54
N VAL A 298 -15.54 10.49 -13.32
CA VAL A 298 -16.38 10.79 -12.15
C VAL A 298 -16.92 12.22 -12.20
N ASP A 299 -17.92 12.53 -11.38
CA ASP A 299 -18.43 13.90 -11.22
C ASP A 299 -17.34 14.87 -10.73
N ASP A 300 -17.41 16.13 -11.13
CA ASP A 300 -16.40 17.15 -10.77
C ASP A 300 -16.29 17.40 -9.25
N ASN A 301 -17.36 17.12 -8.50
CA ASN A 301 -17.41 17.22 -7.03
C ASN A 301 -17.23 15.87 -6.32
N PHE A 302 -16.83 14.83 -7.05
CA PHE A 302 -16.69 13.48 -6.51
C PHE A 302 -15.64 13.44 -5.40
N THR A 303 -15.97 12.73 -4.32
CA THR A 303 -15.01 12.37 -3.28
C THR A 303 -15.22 10.92 -2.90
N TYR A 304 -14.12 10.24 -2.53
CA TYR A 304 -14.19 8.87 -2.03
C TYR A 304 -13.59 8.81 -0.62
N SER A 305 -14.46 8.87 0.38
CA SER A 305 -14.13 8.83 1.80
C SER A 305 -14.81 7.68 2.53
N SER A 306 -14.25 7.32 3.69
CA SER A 306 -14.68 6.14 4.44
C SER A 306 -16.05 6.31 5.11
N ASP A 307 -16.57 7.53 5.24
CA ASP A 307 -17.91 7.85 5.75
C ASP A 307 -19.00 7.95 4.67
N GLN A 308 -18.61 8.15 3.41
CA GLN A 308 -19.56 8.41 2.32
C GLN A 308 -19.66 7.28 1.30
N ASN A 309 -18.87 6.22 1.43
CA ASN A 309 -18.96 5.10 0.50
C ASN A 309 -20.20 4.21 0.77
N ASN A 310 -20.55 3.43 -0.25
CA ASN A 310 -21.75 2.60 -0.27
C ASN A 310 -21.54 1.19 0.32
N GLU A 311 -20.31 0.80 0.63
CA GLU A 311 -19.97 -0.56 1.03
C GLU A 311 -19.52 -0.58 2.51
N TRP A 312 -20.26 -1.27 3.37
CA TRP A 312 -19.94 -1.32 4.80
C TRP A 312 -19.75 -2.75 5.27
N MET A 313 -18.62 -3.00 5.92
CA MET A 313 -18.30 -4.30 6.50
C MET A 313 -19.01 -4.44 7.85
N THR A 314 -19.71 -5.55 8.07
CA THR A 314 -20.42 -5.77 9.33
C THR A 314 -19.49 -6.33 10.41
N VAL A 315 -19.91 -6.20 11.68
CA VAL A 315 -19.24 -6.88 12.82
C VAL A 315 -19.11 -8.38 12.59
N LYS A 316 -20.13 -9.00 11.98
CA LYS A 316 -20.13 -10.45 11.67
C LYS A 316 -19.07 -10.79 10.63
N ASP A 317 -18.95 -9.98 9.57
CA ASP A 317 -17.96 -10.21 8.52
C ASP A 317 -16.55 -10.12 9.09
N LEU A 318 -16.27 -9.10 9.91
CA LEU A 318 -14.94 -8.95 10.52
C LEU A 318 -14.67 -10.06 11.56
N LYS A 319 -15.66 -10.47 12.36
CA LYS A 319 -15.52 -11.63 13.27
C LYS A 319 -15.14 -12.90 12.51
N GLN A 320 -15.82 -13.17 11.40
CA GLN A 320 -15.53 -14.32 10.55
C GLN A 320 -14.13 -14.21 9.95
N TRP A 321 -13.76 -13.04 9.42
CA TRP A 321 -12.42 -12.79 8.89
C TRP A 321 -11.33 -13.00 9.95
N ILE A 322 -11.50 -12.50 11.18
CA ILE A 322 -10.55 -12.70 12.28
C ILE A 322 -10.40 -14.19 12.60
N LYS A 323 -11.50 -14.93 12.66
CA LYS A 323 -11.49 -16.38 12.92
C LYS A 323 -10.70 -17.14 11.85
N ASP A 324 -10.91 -16.80 10.57
CA ASP A 324 -10.28 -17.48 9.45
C ASP A 324 -8.79 -17.13 9.29
N ASN A 325 -8.37 -15.97 9.79
CA ASN A 325 -7.01 -15.44 9.62
C ASN A 325 -6.24 -15.33 10.95
N ILE A 326 -6.68 -16.02 12.01
CA ILE A 326 -6.14 -15.84 13.38
C ILE A 326 -4.61 -15.98 13.46
N ASN A 327 -4.04 -16.88 12.65
CA ASN A 327 -2.61 -17.18 12.61
C ASN A 327 -1.80 -16.20 11.75
N GLU A 328 -2.48 -15.32 10.99
CA GLU A 328 -1.87 -14.35 10.08
C GLU A 328 -1.98 -12.91 10.60
N ILE A 329 -2.63 -12.69 11.75
CA ILE A 329 -2.78 -11.38 12.38
C ILE A 329 -1.53 -11.03 13.20
N GLY A 330 -0.89 -9.91 12.85
CA GLY A 330 0.22 -9.32 13.61
C GLY A 330 1.55 -9.32 12.89
#